data_AF-A0A1H9U538-F1
#
_entry.id   AF-A0A1H9U538-F1
#
_cell.length_a   1.000
_cell.length_b   1.000
_cell.length_c   1.000
_cell.angle_alpha   90.00
_cell.angle_beta   90.00
_cell.angle_gamma   90.00
#
_symmetry.space_group_name_H-M   'P 1'
#
loop_
_entity.id
_entity.type
_entity.pdbx_description
1 polymer ?
#
loop_
_entity_poly.entity_id
_entity_poly.type
_entity_poly.pdbx_seq_one_letter_code
_entity_poly.pdbx_strand_id
1 'polypeptide(L)'
;MQQTNNQQMPLQGTSDTSLQADDIKPSSYTFPVGREVKLGPGGRQPKIELKNAIGHFKTITKHRWKVRRNCFKMGLYWQGLTHDLSKYSPTEFLQGCRYYQGDRSPNASEREVNGLSLAWLHHKGRNKHHYEYWIDFSSKDSSSPFGVLPGKMPDRYIAEMIADRVAASRTYRKDAYTSADPLNYYLTVKQTPTPMHPYTIEKLEFFLHMLADKGEEETFAYIKNVFLKNKKK
;
A
#
# COMPACT_ATOMS: atom_id res chain seq x y z
N MET A 1 -13.48 -70.92 11.31
CA MET A 1 -13.76 -69.58 10.75
C MET A 1 -12.44 -68.81 10.75
N GLN A 2 -11.58 -69.10 9.76
CA GLN A 2 -11.43 -68.39 8.47
C GLN A 2 -10.95 -66.95 8.72
N GLN A 3 -9.64 -66.76 8.83
CA GLN A 3 -8.64 -66.55 7.75
C GLN A 3 -8.64 -65.11 7.22
N THR A 4 -7.49 -64.49 7.47
CA THR A 4 -6.97 -63.23 6.93
C THR A 4 -7.07 -63.17 5.42
N ASN A 5 -7.51 -62.04 4.86
CA ASN A 5 -7.21 -61.69 3.47
C ASN A 5 -6.61 -60.29 3.40
N ASN A 6 -5.29 -60.31 3.31
CA ASN A 6 -4.42 -59.23 2.92
C ASN A 6 -4.42 -59.23 1.38
N GLN A 7 -4.99 -58.22 0.72
CA GLN A 7 -4.80 -58.03 -0.72
C GLN A 7 -3.92 -56.81 -0.96
N GLN A 8 -2.62 -57.11 -1.10
CA GLN A 8 -1.69 -56.26 -1.85
C GLN A 8 -2.12 -56.27 -3.32
N MET A 9 -2.22 -55.08 -3.91
CA MET A 9 -2.31 -54.86 -5.35
C MET A 9 -0.99 -54.21 -5.82
N PRO A 10 -0.55 -54.51 -7.05
CA PRO A 10 0.88 -54.53 -7.40
C PRO A 10 1.45 -53.16 -7.72
N LEU A 11 2.70 -52.95 -7.31
CA LEU A 11 3.60 -51.95 -7.89
C LEU A 11 4.00 -52.43 -9.30
N GLN A 12 3.53 -51.73 -10.33
CA GLN A 12 4.16 -51.72 -11.64
C GLN A 12 4.53 -50.28 -11.95
N GLY A 13 5.84 -50.02 -11.99
CA GLY A 13 6.40 -48.75 -12.41
C GLY A 13 6.23 -48.54 -13.91
N THR A 14 6.06 -47.28 -14.29
CA THR A 14 6.67 -46.77 -15.52
C THR A 14 7.38 -45.47 -15.20
N SER A 15 8.56 -45.40 -15.76
CA SER A 15 9.62 -44.41 -15.65
C SER A 15 9.23 -43.01 -16.13
N ASP A 16 9.99 -42.04 -15.63
CA ASP A 16 10.34 -40.78 -16.29
C ASP A 16 9.21 -39.89 -16.79
N THR A 17 8.89 -38.89 -15.98
CA THR A 17 8.82 -37.52 -16.50
C THR A 17 9.63 -36.62 -15.57
N SER A 18 10.90 -36.41 -15.92
CA SER A 18 11.59 -35.20 -15.51
C SER A 18 10.72 -34.02 -15.94
N LEU A 19 10.11 -33.31 -14.99
CA LEU A 19 9.50 -32.01 -15.25
C LEU A 19 10.64 -31.09 -15.69
N GLN A 20 10.86 -31.00 -17.00
CA GLN A 20 11.71 -29.99 -17.60
C GLN A 20 11.08 -28.63 -17.31
N ALA A 21 11.90 -27.68 -16.88
CA ALA A 21 11.49 -26.32 -16.50
C ALA A 21 10.87 -25.51 -17.67
N ASP A 22 10.82 -26.08 -18.87
CA ASP A 22 10.50 -25.40 -20.11
C ASP A 22 9.00 -25.49 -20.51
N ASP A 23 8.18 -26.27 -19.80
CA ASP A 23 6.75 -26.45 -20.12
C ASP A 23 5.78 -25.51 -19.40
N ILE A 24 6.28 -24.53 -18.64
CA ILE A 24 5.44 -23.44 -18.14
C ILE A 24 5.24 -22.43 -19.27
N LYS A 25 4.31 -22.72 -20.19
CA LYS A 25 3.71 -21.65 -21.00
C LYS A 25 3.18 -20.59 -20.03
N PRO A 26 3.51 -19.29 -20.20
CA PRO A 26 2.98 -18.26 -19.32
C PRO A 26 1.46 -18.35 -19.41
N SER A 27 0.82 -18.87 -18.35
CA SER A 27 -0.63 -18.84 -18.30
C SER A 27 -0.98 -17.37 -18.37
N SER A 28 -1.77 -16.99 -19.37
CA SER A 28 -2.28 -15.64 -19.52
C SER A 28 -3.20 -15.39 -18.33
N TYR A 29 -2.63 -15.00 -17.21
CA TYR A 29 -3.35 -14.67 -16.01
C TYR A 29 -4.03 -13.33 -16.27
N THR A 30 -5.30 -13.37 -16.65
CA THR A 30 -6.16 -12.19 -16.71
C THR A 30 -6.39 -11.74 -15.27
N PHE A 31 -5.69 -10.67 -14.87
CA PHE A 31 -5.94 -10.02 -13.60
C PHE A 31 -7.41 -9.56 -13.53
N PRO A 32 -8.04 -9.51 -12.35
CA PRO A 32 -9.44 -9.10 -12.16
C PRO A 32 -9.66 -7.59 -12.34
N VAL A 33 -8.82 -6.94 -13.15
CA VAL A 33 -9.01 -5.60 -13.67
C VAL A 33 -9.02 -5.81 -15.18
N GLY A 34 -10.13 -5.55 -15.86
CA GLY A 34 -10.35 -5.86 -17.29
C GLY A 34 -9.44 -5.12 -18.29
N ARG A 35 -8.13 -5.02 -18.02
CA ARG A 35 -7.08 -4.54 -18.91
C ARG A 35 -5.99 -5.59 -19.02
N GLU A 36 -5.56 -5.83 -20.24
CA GLU A 36 -4.43 -6.71 -20.57
C GLU A 36 -3.14 -6.18 -19.93
N VAL A 37 -2.45 -7.01 -19.16
CA VAL A 37 -1.15 -6.69 -18.57
C VAL A 37 -0.09 -6.76 -19.66
N LYS A 38 0.56 -5.63 -19.95
CA LYS A 38 1.54 -5.54 -21.03
C LYS A 38 2.85 -6.28 -20.72
N LEU A 39 3.23 -6.41 -19.45
CA LEU A 39 4.45 -7.08 -18.99
C LEU A 39 4.22 -7.76 -17.62
N GLY A 40 4.69 -8.98 -17.40
CA GLY A 40 4.67 -9.59 -16.06
C GLY A 40 5.79 -9.04 -15.14
N PRO A 41 5.80 -9.38 -13.83
CA PRO A 41 6.97 -9.15 -12.99
C PRO A 41 8.22 -9.78 -13.63
N GLY A 42 9.20 -8.95 -14.00
CA GLY A 42 10.41 -9.37 -14.73
C GLY A 42 10.42 -9.01 -16.23
N GLY A 43 9.32 -8.45 -16.77
CA GLY A 43 9.31 -7.90 -18.13
C GLY A 43 10.24 -6.69 -18.29
N ARG A 44 10.68 -6.42 -19.53
CA ARG A 44 11.68 -5.39 -19.85
C ARG A 44 11.22 -4.00 -19.38
N GLN A 45 11.78 -3.54 -18.27
CA GLN A 45 11.39 -2.31 -17.61
C GLN A 45 11.80 -1.06 -18.44
N PRO A 46 11.06 0.07 -18.36
CA PRO A 46 11.46 1.32 -18.99
C PRO A 46 12.86 1.76 -18.54
N LYS A 47 13.65 2.37 -19.43
CA LYS A 47 14.97 2.90 -19.04
C LYS A 47 14.81 4.05 -18.05
N ILE A 48 15.79 4.19 -17.15
CA ILE A 48 15.85 5.33 -16.24
C ILE A 48 16.43 6.51 -17.00
N GLU A 49 15.68 7.61 -17.06
CA GLU A 49 16.15 8.87 -17.60
C GLU A 49 16.56 9.82 -16.47
N LEU A 50 17.64 10.58 -16.65
CA LEU A 50 18.17 11.48 -15.62
C LEU A 50 17.12 12.51 -15.17
N LYS A 51 16.34 13.07 -16.11
CA LYS A 51 15.24 14.00 -15.81
C LYS A 51 14.17 13.37 -14.89
N ASN A 52 13.88 12.08 -15.07
CA ASN A 52 12.90 11.36 -14.28
C ASN A 52 13.44 11.09 -12.88
N ALA A 53 14.73 10.73 -12.77
CA ALA A 53 15.38 10.55 -11.47
C ALA A 53 15.39 11.84 -10.64
N ILE A 54 15.76 12.97 -11.26
CA ILE A 54 15.75 14.28 -10.59
C ILE A 54 14.32 14.69 -10.20
N GLY A 55 13.35 14.52 -11.11
CA GLY A 55 11.95 14.85 -10.87
C GLY A 55 11.35 14.01 -9.74
N HIS A 56 11.61 12.70 -9.75
CA HIS A 56 11.15 11.77 -8.73
C HIS A 56 11.74 12.13 -7.35
N PHE A 57 13.07 12.33 -7.28
CA PHE A 57 13.76 12.72 -6.05
C PHE A 57 13.16 14.00 -5.45
N LYS A 58 13.03 15.07 -6.27
CA LYS A 58 12.41 16.34 -5.83
C LYS A 58 11.00 16.13 -5.29
N THR A 59 10.20 15.29 -5.96
CA THR A 59 8.82 15.01 -5.58
C THR A 59 8.73 14.30 -4.23
N ILE A 60 9.46 13.18 -4.04
CA ILE A 60 9.42 12.42 -2.79
C ILE A 60 10.01 13.21 -1.62
N THR A 61 11.04 14.03 -1.86
CA THR A 61 11.63 14.88 -0.83
C THR A 61 10.70 16.01 -0.42
N LYS A 62 10.03 16.67 -1.38
CA LYS A 62 9.03 17.72 -1.10
C LYS A 62 7.82 17.16 -0.36
N HIS A 63 7.33 15.98 -0.76
CA HIS A 63 6.26 15.25 -0.07
C HIS A 63 6.64 14.98 1.39
N ARG A 64 7.76 14.30 1.61
CA ARG A 64 8.25 13.96 2.95
C ARG A 64 8.44 15.19 3.84
N TRP A 65 8.92 16.30 3.30
CA TRP A 65 9.06 17.55 4.06
C TRP A 65 7.71 18.11 4.53
N LYS A 66 6.68 18.06 3.67
CA LYS A 66 5.32 18.46 4.05
C LYS A 66 4.73 17.53 5.12
N VAL A 67 4.90 16.22 4.97
CA VAL A 67 4.42 15.25 5.98
C VAL A 67 5.11 15.52 7.32
N ARG A 68 6.43 15.71 7.32
CA ARG A 68 7.17 16.08 8.53
C ARG A 68 6.58 17.30 9.21
N ARG A 69 6.35 18.38 8.46
CA ARG A 69 5.76 19.62 9.00
C ARG A 69 4.39 19.34 9.64
N ASN A 70 3.54 18.57 8.98
CA ASN A 70 2.21 18.23 9.48
C ASN A 70 2.28 17.32 10.72
N CYS A 71 3.14 16.30 10.72
CA CYS A 71 3.41 15.45 11.87
C CYS A 71 3.88 16.28 13.08
N PHE A 72 4.73 17.29 12.87
CA PHE A 72 5.23 18.15 13.96
C PHE A 72 4.11 18.99 14.56
N LYS A 73 3.17 19.50 13.74
CA LYS A 73 1.95 20.17 14.24
C LYS A 73 1.13 19.26 15.16
N MET A 74 1.15 17.95 14.90
CA MET A 74 0.46 16.93 15.70
C MET A 74 1.29 16.36 16.87
N GLY A 75 2.55 16.79 17.05
CA GLY A 75 3.46 16.26 18.08
C GLY A 75 4.13 14.93 17.73
N LEU A 76 4.01 14.47 16.48
CA LEU A 76 4.54 13.19 15.99
C LEU A 76 5.96 13.38 15.39
N TYR A 77 6.91 13.82 16.20
CA TYR A 77 8.25 14.17 15.70
C TYR A 77 8.98 12.97 15.09
N TRP A 78 8.97 11.82 15.75
CA TRP A 78 9.64 10.63 15.25
C TRP A 78 9.04 10.17 13.91
N GLN A 79 7.70 10.06 13.82
CA GLN A 79 7.00 9.70 12.59
C GLN A 79 7.36 10.66 11.46
N GLY A 80 7.31 11.97 11.70
CA GLY A 80 7.68 12.96 10.68
C GLY A 80 9.14 12.88 10.22
N LEU A 81 10.06 12.46 11.10
CA LEU A 81 11.46 12.24 10.75
C LEU A 81 11.67 10.93 9.98
N THR A 82 10.96 9.87 10.32
CA THR A 82 11.15 8.55 9.69
C THR A 82 10.20 8.26 8.53
N HIS A 83 9.21 9.11 8.30
CA HIS A 83 8.20 8.95 7.26
C HIS A 83 8.87 8.72 5.90
N ASP A 84 8.43 7.65 5.22
CA ASP A 84 8.78 7.32 3.84
C ASP A 84 10.28 7.24 3.53
N LEU A 85 11.12 6.94 4.52
CA LEU A 85 12.56 6.73 4.28
C LEU A 85 12.81 5.55 3.33
N SER A 86 11.90 4.59 3.24
CA SER A 86 12.01 3.48 2.30
C SER A 86 11.96 3.92 0.82
N LYS A 87 11.40 5.10 0.50
CA LYS A 87 11.35 5.66 -0.88
C LYS A 87 12.73 5.91 -1.47
N TYR A 88 13.74 6.04 -0.63
CA TYR A 88 15.14 6.27 -1.03
C TYR A 88 15.91 4.96 -1.18
N SER A 89 15.30 3.81 -0.85
CA SER A 89 15.92 2.50 -1.12
C SER A 89 15.97 2.23 -2.62
N PRO A 90 16.95 1.44 -3.12
CA PRO A 90 17.02 1.08 -4.53
C PRO A 90 15.73 0.45 -5.07
N THR A 91 15.06 -0.38 -4.27
CA THR A 91 13.80 -1.07 -4.63
C THR A 91 12.69 -0.10 -5.00
N GLU A 92 12.55 1.00 -4.25
CA GLU A 92 11.49 1.99 -4.50
C GLU A 92 11.97 3.10 -5.43
N PHE A 93 13.17 3.63 -5.19
CA PHE A 93 13.67 4.79 -5.89
C PHE A 93 13.87 4.51 -7.38
N LEU A 94 14.48 3.37 -7.73
CA LEU A 94 14.77 3.05 -9.13
C LEU A 94 13.47 2.84 -9.92
N GLN A 95 12.49 2.12 -9.36
CA GLN A 95 11.17 1.97 -9.97
C GLN A 95 10.45 3.31 -10.08
N GLY A 96 10.54 4.13 -9.03
CA GLY A 96 10.04 5.50 -9.04
C GLY A 96 10.62 6.33 -10.19
N CYS A 97 11.92 6.20 -10.47
CA CYS A 97 12.59 6.86 -11.60
C CYS A 97 12.14 6.33 -12.97
N ARG A 98 11.88 5.02 -13.10
CA ARG A 98 11.43 4.41 -14.36
C ARG A 98 10.04 4.87 -14.76
N TYR A 99 9.14 4.97 -13.79
CA TYR A 99 7.71 5.20 -14.01
C TYR A 99 7.28 6.64 -13.66
N TYR A 100 8.23 7.57 -13.48
CA TYR A 100 7.92 8.96 -13.15
C TYR A 100 7.30 9.70 -14.35
N GLN A 101 6.13 10.30 -14.13
CA GLN A 101 5.42 11.14 -15.11
C GLN A 101 5.26 12.60 -14.63
N GLY A 102 5.28 12.83 -13.31
CA GLY A 102 5.21 14.16 -12.69
C GLY A 102 3.81 14.67 -12.33
N ASP A 103 2.76 13.95 -12.71
CA ASP A 103 1.35 14.28 -12.47
C ASP A 103 0.65 13.28 -11.53
N ARG A 104 1.18 12.07 -11.38
CA ARG A 104 0.66 11.02 -10.48
C ARG A 104 1.78 10.12 -9.93
N SER A 105 1.39 9.21 -9.03
CA SER A 105 2.31 8.26 -8.41
C SER A 105 2.95 7.32 -9.45
N PRO A 106 4.29 7.18 -9.47
CA PRO A 106 4.98 6.20 -10.33
C PRO A 106 4.48 4.77 -10.11
N ASN A 107 4.07 4.43 -8.89
CA ASN A 107 3.55 3.11 -8.56
C ASN A 107 2.24 2.79 -9.31
N ALA A 108 1.45 3.81 -9.70
CA ALA A 108 0.24 3.59 -10.50
C ALA A 108 0.60 3.19 -11.93
N SER A 109 1.59 3.87 -12.53
CA SER A 109 2.10 3.49 -13.86
C SER A 109 2.82 2.15 -13.84
N GLU A 110 3.59 1.84 -12.79
CA GLU A 110 4.19 0.51 -12.63
C GLU A 110 3.11 -0.59 -12.63
N ARG A 111 2.00 -0.40 -11.91
CA ARG A 111 0.87 -1.36 -11.91
C ARG A 111 0.22 -1.52 -13.27
N GLU A 112 0.03 -0.45 -14.02
CA GLU A 112 -0.59 -0.50 -15.34
C GLU A 112 0.28 -1.25 -16.36
N VAL A 113 1.60 -1.15 -16.22
CA VAL A 113 2.54 -1.85 -17.10
C VAL A 113 2.74 -3.29 -16.65
N ASN A 114 2.96 -3.51 -15.35
CA ASN A 114 3.44 -4.78 -14.79
C ASN A 114 2.32 -5.67 -14.19
N GLY A 115 1.09 -5.17 -14.08
CA GLY A 115 0.01 -5.79 -13.29
C GLY A 115 0.15 -5.61 -11.78
N LEU A 116 1.33 -5.17 -11.29
CA LEU A 116 1.63 -4.92 -9.88
C LEU A 116 2.73 -3.86 -9.73
N SER A 117 2.87 -3.28 -8.54
CA SER A 117 3.97 -2.35 -8.25
C SER A 117 4.88 -2.92 -7.17
N LEU A 118 6.10 -3.30 -7.55
CA LEU A 118 7.10 -3.82 -6.61
C LEU A 118 7.51 -2.72 -5.62
N ALA A 119 7.62 -1.48 -6.10
CA ALA A 119 7.85 -0.33 -5.25
C ALA A 119 6.75 -0.16 -4.21
N TRP A 120 5.48 -0.31 -4.59
CA TRP A 120 4.38 -0.25 -3.64
C TRP A 120 4.40 -1.38 -2.63
N LEU A 121 4.63 -2.63 -3.06
CA LEU A 121 4.69 -3.78 -2.15
C LEU A 121 5.77 -3.59 -1.07
N HIS A 122 6.96 -3.15 -1.48
CA HIS A 122 8.05 -2.83 -0.57
C HIS A 122 7.69 -1.66 0.37
N HIS A 123 7.06 -0.63 -0.19
CA HIS A 123 6.69 0.59 0.51
C HIS A 123 5.63 0.39 1.59
N LYS A 124 4.48 -0.19 1.22
CA LYS A 124 3.40 -0.46 2.18
C LYS A 124 3.85 -1.45 3.27
N GLY A 125 4.80 -2.34 2.96
CA GLY A 125 5.36 -3.30 3.91
C GLY A 125 6.41 -2.73 4.87
N ARG A 126 6.83 -1.47 4.72
CA ARG A 126 7.81 -0.80 5.60
C ARG A 126 7.28 0.45 6.28
N ASN A 127 6.18 1.01 5.79
CA ASN A 127 5.62 2.26 6.27
C ASN A 127 4.24 2.00 6.92
N LYS A 128 4.24 2.03 8.25
CA LYS A 128 3.12 1.63 9.11
C LYS A 128 1.89 2.55 9.03
N HIS A 129 1.99 3.72 8.39
CA HIS A 129 0.83 4.59 8.16
C HIS A 129 -0.03 4.14 6.97
N HIS A 130 0.43 3.22 6.13
CA HIS A 130 -0.44 2.55 5.16
C HIS A 130 -1.25 1.48 5.87
N TYR A 131 -2.57 1.52 5.74
CA TYR A 131 -3.45 0.55 6.40
C TYR A 131 -3.20 -0.88 5.89
N GLU A 132 -2.72 -1.02 4.65
CA GLU A 132 -2.35 -2.31 4.06
C GLU A 132 -1.11 -2.96 4.70
N TYR A 133 -0.35 -2.22 5.52
CA TYR A 133 0.69 -2.81 6.38
C TYR A 133 0.06 -3.74 7.43
N TRP A 134 -1.15 -3.42 7.89
CA TRP A 134 -1.83 -4.09 9.00
C TRP A 134 -2.79 -5.18 8.54
N ILE A 135 -2.70 -5.60 7.28
CA ILE A 135 -3.46 -6.73 6.77
C ILE A 135 -2.67 -8.01 7.02
N ASP A 136 -3.29 -8.93 7.74
CA ASP A 136 -2.78 -10.27 7.98
C ASP A 136 -3.62 -11.32 7.23
N PHE A 137 -3.18 -12.57 7.25
CA PHE A 137 -3.86 -13.70 6.63
C PHE A 137 -3.98 -14.86 7.59
N SER A 138 -5.17 -15.44 7.66
CA SER A 138 -5.44 -16.68 8.40
C SER A 138 -5.54 -17.88 7.46
N SER A 139 -5.07 -19.03 7.93
CA SER A 139 -5.30 -20.32 7.28
C SER A 139 -6.64 -20.93 7.71
N LYS A 140 -7.12 -21.91 6.92
CA LYS A 140 -8.37 -22.63 7.23
C LYS A 140 -8.32 -23.35 8.57
N ASP A 141 -7.12 -23.73 9.00
CA ASP A 141 -6.90 -24.48 10.24
C ASP A 141 -6.65 -23.56 11.45
N SER A 142 -6.75 -22.24 11.28
CA SER A 142 -6.62 -21.29 12.38
C SER A 142 -7.95 -21.11 13.13
N SER A 143 -7.88 -20.65 14.38
CA SER A 143 -9.05 -20.26 15.17
C SER A 143 -9.68 -18.94 14.71
N SER A 144 -9.10 -18.28 13.70
CA SER A 144 -9.61 -17.03 13.12
C SER A 144 -10.37 -17.30 11.81
N PRO A 145 -11.31 -16.42 11.40
CA PRO A 145 -12.00 -16.57 10.13
C PRO A 145 -10.98 -16.65 8.98
N PHE A 146 -11.07 -17.68 8.13
CA PHE A 146 -10.17 -17.87 6.98
C PHE A 146 -10.21 -16.67 6.03
N GLY A 147 -9.03 -16.16 5.64
CA GLY A 147 -8.89 -15.11 4.63
C GLY A 147 -8.11 -13.89 5.11
N VAL A 148 -8.54 -12.71 4.65
CA VAL A 148 -7.86 -11.42 4.87
C VAL A 148 -8.33 -10.82 6.19
N LEU A 149 -7.41 -10.57 7.11
CA LEU A 149 -7.69 -10.04 8.44
C LEU A 149 -7.14 -8.60 8.56
N PRO A 150 -8.00 -7.57 8.49
CA PRO A 150 -7.54 -6.20 8.67
C PRO A 150 -7.36 -5.89 10.17
N GLY A 151 -6.12 -5.70 10.59
CA GLY A 151 -5.74 -5.34 11.95
C GLY A 151 -6.07 -3.89 12.31
N LYS A 152 -6.36 -3.65 13.59
CA LYS A 152 -6.57 -2.30 14.14
C LYS A 152 -5.26 -1.50 14.05
N MET A 153 -5.29 -0.35 13.40
CA MET A 153 -4.14 0.55 13.35
C MET A 153 -3.94 1.26 14.69
N PRO A 154 -2.70 1.37 15.20
CA PRO A 154 -2.38 2.29 16.29
C PRO A 154 -2.62 3.75 15.90
N ASP A 155 -3.18 4.54 16.82
CA ASP A 155 -3.63 5.92 16.59
C ASP A 155 -2.56 6.84 16.00
N ARG A 156 -1.30 6.68 16.44
CA ARG A 156 -0.17 7.46 15.89
C ARG A 156 0.04 7.25 14.39
N TYR A 157 -0.25 6.07 13.87
CA TYR A 157 -0.12 5.76 12.45
C TYR A 157 -1.37 6.16 11.66
N ILE A 158 -2.54 6.20 12.29
CA ILE A 158 -3.73 6.84 11.71
C ILE A 158 -3.47 8.35 11.54
N ALA A 159 -2.93 9.01 12.55
CA ALA A 159 -2.58 10.42 12.48
C ALA A 159 -1.48 10.70 11.43
N GLU A 160 -0.44 9.87 11.35
CA GLU A 160 0.57 9.95 10.28
C GLU A 160 -0.06 9.77 8.89
N MET A 161 -1.02 8.85 8.72
CA MET A 161 -1.76 8.65 7.47
C MET A 161 -2.54 9.90 7.05
N ILE A 162 -3.12 10.65 8.00
CA ILE A 162 -3.80 11.92 7.70
C ILE A 162 -2.79 12.96 7.18
N ALA A 163 -1.62 13.10 7.83
CA ALA A 163 -0.57 14.00 7.35
C ALA A 163 -0.06 13.63 5.97
N ASP A 164 0.11 12.33 5.70
CA ASP A 164 0.50 11.79 4.39
C ASP A 164 -0.51 12.17 3.30
N ARG A 165 -1.80 11.91 3.53
CA ARG A 165 -2.86 12.23 2.56
C ARG A 165 -2.96 13.73 2.27
N VAL A 166 -2.86 14.58 3.29
CA VAL A 166 -2.81 16.04 3.12
C VAL A 166 -1.62 16.45 2.26
N ALA A 167 -0.42 15.92 2.55
CA ALA A 167 0.79 16.25 1.81
C ALA A 167 0.76 15.74 0.36
N ALA A 168 0.22 14.55 0.13
CA ALA A 168 0.05 13.96 -1.19
C ALA A 168 -0.91 14.79 -2.04
N SER A 169 -2.11 15.09 -1.51
CA SER A 169 -3.10 15.93 -2.19
C SER A 169 -2.52 17.29 -2.55
N ARG A 170 -1.82 17.94 -1.61
CA ARG A 170 -1.15 19.23 -1.85
C ARG A 170 0.01 19.14 -2.84
N THR A 171 0.62 17.97 -3.02
CA THR A 171 1.72 17.78 -3.98
C THR A 171 1.21 17.66 -5.40
N TYR A 172 0.13 16.92 -5.62
CA TYR A 172 -0.41 16.72 -6.96
C TYR A 172 -1.34 17.86 -7.40
N ARG A 173 -2.13 18.43 -6.49
CA ARG A 173 -3.09 19.50 -6.83
C ARG A 173 -2.48 20.90 -6.89
N LYS A 174 -1.30 21.10 -6.29
CA LYS A 174 -0.55 22.37 -6.31
C LYS A 174 -1.45 23.54 -5.87
N ASP A 175 -1.65 24.54 -6.73
CA ASP A 175 -2.41 25.76 -6.43
C ASP A 175 -3.92 25.51 -6.35
N ALA A 176 -4.41 24.40 -6.93
CA ALA A 176 -5.82 23.98 -6.84
C ALA A 176 -6.12 23.16 -5.57
N TYR A 177 -5.19 23.10 -4.61
CA TYR A 177 -5.36 22.34 -3.38
C TYR A 177 -6.33 23.01 -2.40
N THR A 178 -7.22 22.21 -1.83
CA THR A 178 -8.14 22.54 -0.74
C THR A 178 -8.07 21.45 0.34
N SER A 179 -8.42 21.80 1.59
CA SER A 179 -8.43 20.82 2.68
C SER A 179 -9.45 19.69 2.50
N ALA A 180 -10.41 19.83 1.59
CA ALA A 180 -11.36 18.78 1.21
C ALA A 180 -10.76 17.72 0.26
N ASP A 181 -9.64 17.99 -0.41
CA ASP A 181 -9.09 17.07 -1.42
C ASP A 181 -8.74 15.67 -0.91
N PRO A 182 -8.17 15.48 0.31
CA PRO A 182 -7.99 14.14 0.88
C PRO A 182 -9.31 13.36 1.02
N LEU A 183 -10.40 14.03 1.41
CA LEU A 183 -11.73 13.41 1.51
C LEU A 183 -12.27 13.06 0.13
N ASN A 184 -12.20 14.00 -0.82
CA ASN A 184 -12.65 13.77 -2.20
C ASN A 184 -11.95 12.55 -2.82
N TYR A 185 -10.62 12.47 -2.65
CA TYR A 185 -9.86 11.30 -3.10
C TYR A 185 -10.34 10.01 -2.41
N TYR A 186 -10.50 10.01 -1.09
CA TYR A 186 -10.99 8.85 -0.35
C TYR A 186 -12.35 8.35 -0.85
N LEU A 187 -13.31 9.25 -1.09
CA LEU A 187 -14.65 8.91 -1.57
C LEU A 187 -14.63 8.27 -2.97
N THR A 188 -13.68 8.65 -3.83
CA THR A 188 -13.50 7.97 -5.14
C THR A 188 -12.99 6.54 -4.98
N VAL A 189 -12.03 6.31 -4.08
CA VAL A 189 -11.41 4.98 -3.86
C VAL A 189 -12.32 4.06 -3.05
N LYS A 190 -13.16 4.60 -2.17
CA LYS A 190 -14.08 3.83 -1.31
C LYS A 190 -15.06 2.96 -2.11
N GLN A 191 -15.30 3.28 -3.38
CA GLN A 191 -16.15 2.48 -4.28
C GLN A 191 -15.56 1.09 -4.57
N THR A 192 -14.25 0.90 -4.38
CA THR A 192 -13.55 -0.38 -4.49
C THR A 192 -12.67 -0.60 -3.25
N PRO A 193 -13.27 -0.90 -2.08
CA PRO A 193 -12.57 -0.80 -0.82
C PRO A 193 -11.57 -1.95 -0.64
N THR A 194 -10.35 -1.60 -0.27
CA THR A 194 -9.41 -2.56 0.32
C THR A 194 -9.84 -2.83 1.77
N PRO A 195 -9.76 -4.08 2.27
CA PRO A 195 -10.09 -4.38 3.66
C PRO A 195 -9.34 -3.49 4.65
N MET A 196 -10.09 -2.87 5.57
CA MET A 196 -9.57 -2.00 6.63
C MET A 196 -10.37 -2.24 7.90
N HIS A 197 -9.71 -2.19 9.07
CA HIS A 197 -10.37 -2.46 10.33
C HIS A 197 -11.43 -1.38 10.63
N PRO A 198 -12.64 -1.72 11.14
CA PRO A 198 -13.73 -0.75 11.36
C PRO A 198 -13.33 0.48 12.17
N TYR A 199 -12.60 0.30 13.28
CA TYR A 199 -12.03 1.41 14.06
C TYR A 199 -11.19 2.38 13.21
N THR A 200 -10.32 1.83 12.35
CA THR A 200 -9.44 2.63 11.50
C THR A 200 -10.25 3.43 10.48
N ILE A 201 -11.29 2.82 9.89
CA ILE A 201 -12.22 3.48 8.98
C ILE A 201 -12.90 4.64 9.70
N GLU A 202 -13.49 4.39 10.87
CA GLU A 202 -14.19 5.41 11.67
C GLU A 202 -13.29 6.63 11.94
N LYS A 203 -12.04 6.41 12.36
CA LYS A 203 -11.11 7.51 12.63
C LYS A 203 -10.63 8.20 11.36
N LEU A 204 -10.34 7.45 10.30
CA LEU A 204 -9.97 8.02 9.01
C LEU A 204 -11.08 8.94 8.48
N GLU A 205 -12.31 8.46 8.43
CA GLU A 205 -13.46 9.23 7.94
C GLU A 205 -13.71 10.47 8.80
N PHE A 206 -13.69 10.32 10.13
CA PHE A 206 -13.82 11.44 11.05
C PHE A 206 -12.81 12.56 10.75
N PHE A 207 -11.52 12.23 10.57
CA PHE A 207 -10.51 13.25 10.27
C PHE A 207 -10.60 13.80 8.86
N LEU A 208 -10.99 13.01 7.86
CA LEU A 208 -11.16 13.51 6.50
C LEU A 208 -12.34 14.48 6.39
N HIS A 209 -13.45 14.21 7.07
CA HIS A 209 -14.55 15.16 7.18
C HIS A 209 -14.14 16.41 7.97
N MET A 210 -13.45 16.24 9.11
CA MET A 210 -12.96 17.39 9.87
C MET A 210 -12.00 18.28 9.06
N LEU A 211 -11.12 17.69 8.23
CA LEU A 211 -10.27 18.44 7.31
C LEU A 211 -11.08 19.27 6.30
N ALA A 212 -12.15 18.69 5.74
CA ALA A 212 -13.00 19.37 4.77
C ALA A 212 -13.79 20.52 5.43
N ASP A 213 -14.32 20.31 6.64
CA ASP A 213 -15.23 21.24 7.30
C ASP A 213 -14.50 22.33 8.09
N LYS A 214 -13.37 21.99 8.73
CA LYS A 214 -12.66 22.83 9.71
C LYS A 214 -11.23 23.19 9.30
N GLY A 215 -10.73 22.58 8.23
CA GLY A 215 -9.37 22.80 7.75
C GLY A 215 -8.28 22.11 8.57
N GLU A 216 -7.05 22.25 8.08
CA GLU A 216 -5.88 21.55 8.61
C GLU A 216 -5.48 21.97 10.03
N GLU A 217 -5.57 23.25 10.36
CA GLU A 217 -5.10 23.76 11.65
C GLU A 217 -5.91 23.21 12.82
N GLU A 218 -7.24 23.35 12.75
CA GLU A 218 -8.15 22.80 13.75
C GLU A 218 -8.06 21.28 13.83
N THR A 219 -7.98 20.60 12.68
CA THR A 219 -7.89 19.14 12.64
C THR A 219 -6.60 18.63 13.28
N PHE A 220 -5.44 19.22 12.94
CA PHE A 220 -4.16 18.83 13.54
C PHE A 220 -4.09 19.17 15.03
N ALA A 221 -4.67 20.28 15.47
CA ALA A 221 -4.79 20.62 16.88
C ALA A 221 -5.63 19.60 17.65
N TYR A 222 -6.78 19.19 17.10
CA TYR A 222 -7.62 18.15 17.70
C TYR A 222 -6.90 16.80 17.77
N ILE A 223 -6.21 16.41 16.69
CA ILE A 223 -5.42 15.17 16.68
C ILE A 223 -4.38 15.19 17.81
N LYS A 224 -3.63 16.28 17.96
CA LYS A 224 -2.60 16.43 19.00
C LYS A 224 -3.16 16.41 20.41
N ASN A 225 -4.22 17.17 20.65
CA ASN A 225 -4.66 17.50 22.00
C ASN A 225 -5.75 16.58 22.53
N VAL A 226 -6.49 15.91 21.66
CA VAL A 226 -7.61 15.03 22.03
C VAL A 226 -7.30 13.59 21.62
N PHE A 227 -7.17 13.33 20.31
CA PHE A 227 -7.05 11.95 19.81
C PHE A 227 -5.82 11.23 20.35
N LEU A 228 -4.63 11.82 20.20
CA LEU A 228 -3.37 11.18 20.61
C LEU A 228 -3.14 11.18 22.13
N LYS A 229 -3.91 11.97 22.89
CA LYS A 229 -3.85 12.00 24.37
C LYS A 229 -4.87 11.10 25.03
N ASN A 230 -5.93 10.71 24.31
CA ASN A 230 -6.93 9.78 24.80
C ASN A 230 -6.36 8.36 24.89
N LYS A 231 -5.62 8.11 25.97
CA LYS A 231 -5.28 6.77 26.42
C LYS A 231 -6.55 6.14 27.01
N LYS A 232 -7.44 5.61 26.16
CA LYS A 232 -8.32 4.54 26.65
C LYS A 232 -7.40 3.37 27.00
N LYS A 233 -7.14 3.21 28.30
CA LYS A 233 -6.62 1.98 28.90
C LYS A 233 -7.54 0.83 28.54
#